data_AF-A0A3R6XLL3-F1
#
_entry.id   AF-A0A3R6XLL3-F1
#
_cell.length_a   1.000
_cell.length_b   1.000
_cell.length_c   1.000
_cell.angle_alpha   90.00
_cell.angle_beta   90.00
_cell.angle_gamma   90.00
#
_symmetry.space_group_name_H-M   'P 1'
#
loop_
_entity.id
_entity.type
_entity.pdbx_description
1 polymer ?
#
loop_
_entity_poly.entity_id
_entity_poly.type
_entity_poly.pdbx_seq_one_letter_code
_entity_poly.pdbx_strand_id
1 'polypeptide(L)' 'MTTTKIYRNKRNENKFIEVRNDGHYHNTVRQYMFWKNAGVKNLLGDRCLHRWKARNLKALLEDYELVNA' A
#
# COMPACT_ATOMS: atom_id res chain seq x y z
N MET A 1 -10.88 -14.74 -4.85
CA MET A 1 -11.34 -13.34 -4.84
C MET A 1 -10.15 -12.46 -4.54
N THR A 2 -9.99 -11.37 -5.28
CA THR A 2 -8.86 -10.45 -5.09
C THR A 2 -9.30 -9.31 -4.18
N THR A 3 -8.67 -9.15 -3.02
CA THR A 3 -8.98 -8.05 -2.08
C THR A 3 -7.93 -6.96 -2.21
N THR A 4 -8.35 -5.73 -2.46
CA THR A 4 -7.48 -4.55 -2.46
C THR A 4 -7.79 -3.69 -1.24
N LYS A 5 -6.76 -3.37 -0.45
CA LYS A 5 -6.84 -2.49 0.71
C LYS A 5 -5.85 -1.35 0.55
N ILE A 6 -6.26 -0.13 0.89
CA ILE A 6 -5.41 1.05 0.86
C ILE A 6 -5.08 1.42 2.30
N TYR A 7 -3.81 1.70 2.55
CA TYR A 7 -3.36 2.18 3.85
C TYR A 7 -2.61 3.50 3.69
N ARG A 8 -2.80 4.41 4.65
CA ARG A 8 -2.09 5.69 4.74
C ARG A 8 -1.01 5.59 5.81
N ASN A 9 0.14 6.19 5.56
CA ASN A 9 1.20 6.22 6.56
C ASN A 9 0.82 7.18 7.70
N LYS A 10 1.03 6.75 8.95
CA LYS A 10 0.68 7.56 10.14
C LYS A 10 1.54 8.82 10.30
N ARG A 11 2.77 8.82 9.77
CA ARG A 11 3.72 9.93 9.87
C ARG A 11 3.68 10.87 8.67
N ASN A 12 3.32 10.35 7.49
CA ASN A 12 3.21 11.12 6.25
C ASN A 12 1.85 10.87 5.60
N GLU A 13 0.93 11.82 5.76
CA GLU A 13 -0.43 11.76 5.24
C GLU A 13 -0.52 11.66 3.71
N ASN A 14 0.53 12.09 2.99
CA ASN A 14 0.59 12.00 1.55
C ASN A 14 1.14 10.65 1.08
N LYS A 15 1.65 9.79 1.96
CA LYS A 15 2.23 8.48 1.60
C LYS A 15 1.22 7.36 1.82
N PHE A 16 1.01 6.56 0.80
CA PHE A 16 0.05 5.47 0.79
C PHE A 16 0.68 4.17 0.29
N ILE A 17 0.07 3.06 0.70
CA ILE A 17 0.35 1.73 0.17
C ILE A 17 -0.96 1.04 -0.21
N GLU A 18 -0.99 0.47 -1.41
CA GLU A 18 -2.05 -0.41 -1.88
C GLU A 18 -1.56 -1.84 -1.71
N VAL A 19 -2.31 -2.63 -0.95
CA VAL A 19 -2.05 -4.05 -0.73
C VAL A 19 -3.13 -4.85 -1.44
N ARG A 20 -2.70 -5.66 -2.40
CA ARG A 20 -3.56 -6.58 -3.13
C ARG A 20 -3.25 -8.02 -2.71
N ASN A 21 -4.26 -8.73 -2.25
CA ASN A 21 -4.20 -10.15 -1.99
C ASN A 21 -4.97 -10.86 -3.10
N ASP A 22 -4.31 -11.77 -3.82
CA ASP A 22 -4.90 -12.54 -4.93
C ASP A 22 -5.59 -13.84 -4.50
N GLY A 23 -5.72 -14.07 -3.19
CA GLY A 23 -6.26 -15.31 -2.62
C GLY A 23 -5.21 -16.41 -2.46
N HIS A 24 -3.94 -16.15 -2.78
CA HIS A 24 -2.83 -17.07 -2.61
C HIS A 24 -1.84 -16.58 -1.54
N TYR A 25 -0.66 -17.22 -1.45
CA TYR A 25 0.34 -16.99 -0.40
C TYR A 25 1.05 -15.63 -0.44
N HIS A 26 0.83 -14.81 -1.47
CA HIS A 26 1.60 -13.58 -1.69
C HIS A 26 0.71 -12.34 -1.68
N ASN A 27 1.18 -11.30 -1.00
CA ASN A 27 0.57 -9.98 -1.09
C ASN A 27 1.39 -9.13 -2.04
N THR A 28 0.73 -8.47 -2.98
CA THR A 28 1.35 -7.47 -3.84
C THR A 28 1.21 -6.10 -3.19
N VAL A 29 2.33 -5.41 -3.00
CA VAL A 29 2.37 -4.09 -2.36
C VAL A 29 2.81 -3.06 -3.37
N ARG A 30 2.05 -1.98 -3.51
CA ARG A 30 2.38 -0.82 -4.36
C ARG A 30 2.39 0.44 -3.50
N GLN A 31 3.48 1.19 -3.55
CA GLN A 31 3.61 2.43 -2.79
C GLN A 31 3.36 3.63 -3.71
N TYR A 32 2.75 4.68 -3.18
CA TYR A 32 2.59 5.94 -3.90
C TYR A 32 2.51 7.12 -2.94
N MET A 33 2.85 8.30 -3.44
CA MET A 33 2.48 9.56 -2.82
C MET A 33 1.26 10.16 -3.53
N PHE A 34 0.36 10.76 -2.78
CA PHE A 34 -0.83 11.40 -3.29
C PHE A 34 -1.06 12.73 -2.57
N TRP A 35 -1.08 13.82 -3.34
CA TRP A 35 -1.41 15.16 -2.85
C TRP A 35 -2.82 15.52 -3.29
N LYS A 36 -3.77 15.49 -2.34
CA LYS A 36 -5.19 15.74 -2.61
C LYS A 36 -5.43 17.12 -3.26
N ASN A 37 -4.70 18.14 -2.81
CA ASN A 37 -4.86 19.52 -3.28
C ASN A 37 -4.45 19.70 -4.76
N ALA A 38 -3.51 18.89 -5.24
CA ALA A 38 -3.00 18.97 -6.62
C ALA A 38 -3.56 17.86 -7.53
N GLY A 39 -4.25 16.86 -6.97
CA GLY A 39 -4.71 15.68 -7.71
C GLY A 39 -3.56 14.79 -8.23
N VAL A 40 -2.34 14.97 -7.73
CA VAL A 40 -1.15 14.29 -8.24
C VAL A 40 -0.93 12.97 -7.50
N LYS A 41 -0.85 11.86 -8.25
CA LYS A 41 -0.49 10.52 -7.76
C LYS A 41 0.85 10.09 -8.32
N ASN A 42 1.87 10.05 -7.47
CA ASN A 42 3.22 9.62 -7.82
C ASN A 42 3.45 8.21 -7.33
N LEU A 43 3.58 7.28 -8.27
CA LEU A 43 3.96 5.90 -7.96
C LEU A 43 5.41 5.87 -7.48
N LEU A 44 5.65 5.26 -6.33
CA LEU A 44 6.99 5.10 -5.76
C LEU A 44 7.51 3.69 -6.08
N GLY A 45 8.77 3.60 -6.48
CA GLY A 45 9.47 2.33 -6.73
C GLY A 45 9.91 2.12 -8.18
N ASP A 46 10.36 0.91 -8.46
CA ASP A 46 10.90 0.42 -9.73
C ASP A 46 9.81 -0.02 -10.74
N ARG A 47 8.52 0.23 -10.41
CA ARG A 47 7.34 -0.24 -11.14
C ARG A 47 7.13 -1.77 -11.08
N CYS A 48 7.94 -2.50 -10.30
CA CYS A 48 7.76 -3.92 -10.07
C CYS A 48 6.73 -4.17 -8.97
N LEU A 49 6.02 -5.30 -9.08
CA LEU A 49 5.13 -5.78 -8.04
C LEU A 49 5.94 -6.58 -7.03
N HIS A 50 6.25 -5.98 -5.89
CA HIS A 50 6.94 -6.69 -4.82
C HIS A 50 5.98 -7.64 -4.10
N ARG A 51 6.36 -8.92 -4.04
CA ARG A 51 5.63 -9.95 -3.30
C ARG A 51 6.12 -10.00 -1.86
N TRP A 52 5.22 -9.74 -0.92
CA TRP A 52 5.51 -9.76 0.51
C TRP A 52 4.92 -11.00 1.18
N LYS A 53 5.74 -11.67 2.00
CA LYS A 53 5.26 -12.66 2.97
C LYS A 53 4.37 -11.96 4.00
N ALA A 54 3.32 -12.64 4.46
CA ALA A 54 2.33 -12.08 5.39
C ALA A 54 2.97 -11.47 6.66
N ARG A 55 3.98 -12.13 7.24
CA ARG A 55 4.68 -11.64 8.45
C ARG A 55 5.41 -10.30 8.21
N ASN A 56 6.06 -10.15 7.07
CA ASN A 56 6.80 -8.93 6.73
C ASN A 56 5.82 -7.79 6.42
N LEU A 57 4.71 -8.12 5.74
CA LEU A 57 3.63 -7.18 5.49
C LEU A 57 3.01 -6.68 6.80
N LYS A 58 2.77 -7.58 7.77
CA LYS A 58 2.22 -7.19 9.08
C LYS A 58 3.10 -6.14 9.77
N ALA A 59 4.41 -6.36 9.83
CA ALA A 59 5.36 -5.41 10.40
C ALA A 59 5.34 -4.06 9.66
N LEU A 60 5.32 -4.07 8.32
CA LEU A 60 5.20 -2.83 7.54
C LEU A 60 3.90 -2.06 7.85
N LEU A 61 2.78 -2.78 8.02
CA LEU A 61 1.47 -2.18 8.27
C LEU A 61 1.32 -1.57 9.68
N GLU A 62 2.24 -1.83 10.62
CA GLU A 62 2.19 -1.22 11.96
C GLU A 62 2.32 0.31 11.91
N ASP A 63 3.07 0.83 10.95
CA ASP A 63 3.25 2.27 10.71
C ASP A 63 2.13 2.90 9.86
N TYR A 64 1.12 2.12 9.48
CA TYR A 64 0.07 2.52 8.57
C TYR A 64 -1.32 2.34 9.18
N GLU A 65 -2.28 3.12 8.71
CA GLU A 65 -3.70 3.03 9.07
C GLU A 65 -4.51 2.67 7.83
N LEU A 66 -5.51 1.79 8.00
CA LEU A 66 -6.40 1.39 6.91
C LEU A 66 -7.26 2.58 6.51
N VAL A 67 -7.24 2.94 5.23
CA VAL A 67 -8.15 3.91 4.65
C VAL A 67 -9.28 3.13 4.00
N ASN A 68 -10.46 3.19 4.59
CA ASN A 68 -11.66 2.73 3.90
C ASN A 68 -11.94 3.73 2.77
N ALA A 69 -11.94 3.23 1.53
CA ALA A 69 -12.46 3.96 0.38
C ALA A 69 -13.98 4.10 0.48
#